data_AF-A0A845QPW7-F1
#
_entry.id   AF-A0A845QPW7-F1
#
_cell.length_a   1.000
_cell.length_b   1.000
_cell.length_c   1.000
_cell.angle_alpha   90.00
_cell.angle_beta   90.00
_cell.angle_gamma   90.00
#
_symmetry.space_group_name_H-M   'P 1'
#
loop_
_entity.id
_entity.type
_entity.pdbx_description
1 polymer ?
#
loop_
_entity_poly.entity_id
_entity_poly.type
_entity_poly.pdbx_seq_one_letter_code
_entity_poly.pdbx_strand_id
1 'polypeptide(L)'
;MDENNKRNRMKKILTALLSLSLIGNIALGINYTDSQKRISELQELNTQRYHEGHDSGYSKGYNEGYDEGWSDGAHKQRQQDQEWVDANFGTSGDYAETTVYVTNTGTKYHRYGCQYLRQSCIEKTLSEAQAEGYGACSVCW
;
A
#
# COMPACT_ATOMS: atom_id res chain seq x y z
N MET A 1 27.94 -93.15 8.68
CA MET A 1 27.44 -91.86 9.20
C MET A 1 25.92 -91.92 9.23
N ASP A 2 25.33 -91.90 10.42
CA ASP A 2 23.91 -92.06 10.68
C ASP A 2 23.04 -90.99 9.98
N GLU A 3 22.02 -91.44 9.26
CA GLU A 3 20.98 -90.65 8.59
C GLU A 3 20.35 -89.61 9.53
N ASN A 4 20.24 -89.93 10.82
CA ASN A 4 19.63 -89.03 11.80
C ASN A 4 20.50 -87.79 12.07
N ASN A 5 21.83 -87.96 12.08
CA ASN A 5 22.77 -86.84 12.23
C ASN A 5 22.76 -85.93 11.00
N LYS A 6 22.67 -86.50 9.79
CA LYS A 6 22.51 -85.73 8.55
C LYS A 6 21.22 -84.92 8.54
N ARG A 7 20.08 -85.52 8.93
CA ARG A 7 18.79 -84.82 9.06
C ARG A 7 18.85 -83.67 10.06
N ASN A 8 19.46 -83.89 11.22
CA ASN A 8 19.58 -82.85 12.24
C ASN A 8 20.51 -81.71 11.79
N ARG A 9 21.60 -82.02 11.08
CA ARG A 9 22.45 -81.00 10.45
C ARG A 9 21.68 -80.18 9.41
N MET A 10 20.89 -80.85 8.56
CA MET A 10 20.08 -80.19 7.53
C MET A 10 19.01 -79.27 8.15
N LYS A 11 18.33 -79.72 9.20
CA LYS A 11 17.35 -78.91 9.95
C LYS A 11 17.99 -77.66 10.56
N LYS A 12 19.18 -77.79 11.16
CA LYS A 12 19.92 -76.65 11.74
C LYS A 12 20.33 -75.62 10.68
N ILE A 13 20.77 -76.08 9.51
CA ILE A 13 21.11 -75.21 8.38
C ILE A 13 19.87 -74.49 7.88
N LEU A 14 18.76 -75.21 7.69
CA LEU A 14 17.50 -74.62 7.23
C LEU A 14 16.96 -73.56 8.21
N THR A 15 16.98 -73.84 9.52
CA THR A 15 16.58 -72.87 10.54
C THR A 15 17.49 -71.64 10.54
N ALA A 16 18.79 -71.81 10.33
CA ALA A 16 19.73 -70.69 10.25
C ALA A 16 19.44 -69.79 9.04
N LEU A 17 19.18 -70.38 7.87
CA LEU A 17 18.83 -69.63 6.66
C LEU A 17 17.51 -68.86 6.79
N LEU A 18 16.49 -69.49 7.38
CA LEU A 18 15.21 -68.83 7.65
C LEU A 18 15.36 -67.67 8.63
N SER A 19 16.16 -67.84 9.69
CA SER A 19 16.43 -66.75 10.64
C SER A 19 17.20 -65.59 10.01
N LEU A 20 18.19 -65.86 9.16
CA LEU A 20 18.94 -64.82 8.45
C LEU A 20 18.07 -64.06 7.46
N SER A 21 17.17 -64.78 6.76
CA SER A 21 16.17 -64.15 5.89
C SER A 21 15.24 -63.23 6.68
N LEU A 22 14.75 -63.67 7.84
CA LEU A 22 13.86 -62.86 8.67
C LEU A 22 14.57 -61.59 9.20
N ILE A 23 15.79 -61.73 9.71
CA ILE A 23 16.59 -60.61 10.24
C ILE A 23 16.91 -59.60 9.13
N GLY A 24 17.25 -60.08 7.93
CA GLY A 24 17.51 -59.21 6.78
C GLY A 24 16.28 -58.38 6.38
N ASN A 25 15.10 -58.99 6.34
CA ASN A 25 13.85 -58.28 6.05
C ASN A 25 13.53 -57.20 7.10
N ILE A 26 13.76 -57.48 8.39
CA ILE A 26 13.54 -56.51 9.48
C ILE A 26 14.51 -55.32 9.35
N ALA A 27 15.81 -55.58 9.11
CA ALA A 27 16.81 -54.51 8.98
C ALA A 27 16.55 -53.59 7.78
N LEU A 28 16.14 -54.17 6.63
CA LEU A 28 15.74 -53.39 5.46
C LEU A 28 14.48 -52.54 5.72
N GLY A 29 13.51 -53.09 6.46
CA GLY A 29 12.30 -52.37 6.85
C GLY A 29 12.58 -51.12 7.70
N ILE A 30 13.46 -51.24 8.70
CA ILE A 30 13.86 -50.11 9.57
C ILE A 30 14.50 -48.98 8.75
N ASN A 31 15.45 -49.32 7.87
CA ASN A 31 16.12 -48.34 7.01
C ASN A 31 15.16 -47.67 6.01
N TYR A 32 14.20 -48.43 5.48
CA TYR A 32 13.16 -47.90 4.60
C TYR A 32 12.28 -46.88 5.33
N THR A 33 11.81 -47.19 6.54
CA THR A 33 10.97 -46.27 7.32
C THR A 33 11.69 -44.99 7.72
N ASP A 34 12.96 -45.06 8.12
CA ASP A 34 13.78 -43.89 8.44
C ASP A 34 14.02 -42.99 7.21
N SER A 35 14.25 -43.61 6.05
CA SER A 35 14.39 -42.89 4.78
C SER A 35 13.07 -42.21 4.37
N GLN A 36 11.93 -42.89 4.53
CA GLN A 36 10.61 -42.29 4.27
C GLN A 36 10.34 -41.09 5.18
N LYS A 37 10.68 -41.19 6.46
CA LYS A 37 10.53 -40.08 7.41
C LYS A 37 11.38 -38.86 7.02
N ARG A 38 12.64 -39.07 6.63
CA ARG A 38 13.49 -37.97 6.10
C ARG A 38 12.91 -37.36 4.83
N ILE A 39 12.34 -38.18 3.94
CA ILE A 39 11.72 -37.68 2.70
C ILE A 39 10.50 -36.81 3.04
N SER A 40 9.64 -37.23 3.97
CA SER A 40 8.49 -36.43 4.37
C SER A 40 8.90 -35.13 5.06
N GLU A 41 9.90 -35.17 5.95
CA GLU A 41 10.44 -33.96 6.60
C GLU A 41 11.03 -32.98 5.58
N LEU A 42 11.74 -33.49 4.56
CA LEU A 42 12.27 -32.67 3.47
C LEU A 42 11.17 -32.05 2.61
N GLN A 43 10.08 -32.76 2.37
CA GLN A 43 8.93 -32.23 1.64
C GLN A 43 8.26 -31.10 2.44
N GLU A 44 8.01 -31.31 3.74
CA GLU A 44 7.45 -30.28 4.63
C GLU A 44 8.36 -29.04 4.70
N LEU A 45 9.67 -29.23 4.84
CA LEU A 45 10.64 -28.12 4.86
C LEU A 45 10.62 -27.33 3.54
N ASN A 46 10.52 -28.02 2.40
CA ASN A 46 10.47 -27.36 1.10
C ASN A 46 9.16 -26.57 0.93
N THR A 47 8.04 -27.11 1.39
CA THR A 47 6.75 -26.42 1.45
C THR A 47 6.82 -25.18 2.33
N GLN A 48 7.39 -25.29 3.52
CA GLN A 48 7.56 -24.15 4.43
C GLN A 48 8.39 -23.04 3.80
N ARG A 49 9.56 -23.37 3.25
CA ARG A 49 10.42 -22.41 2.57
C ARG A 49 9.73 -21.73 1.38
N TYR A 50 8.90 -22.48 0.65
CA TYR A 50 8.12 -21.94 -0.46
C TYR A 50 7.11 -20.90 0.04
N HIS A 51 6.37 -21.19 1.12
CA HIS A 51 5.42 -20.24 1.72
C HIS A 51 6.10 -18.98 2.26
N GLU A 52 7.18 -19.13 3.03
CA GLU A 52 7.94 -17.98 3.56
C GLU A 52 8.50 -17.07 2.46
N GLY A 53 9.04 -17.67 1.40
CA GLY A 53 9.54 -16.93 0.24
C GLY A 53 8.42 -16.20 -0.51
N HIS A 54 7.28 -16.87 -0.69
CA HIS A 54 6.12 -16.28 -1.35
C HIS A 54 5.52 -15.11 -0.55
N ASP A 55 5.29 -15.30 0.76
CA ASP A 55 4.64 -14.28 1.60
C ASP A 55 5.52 -13.04 1.76
N SER A 56 6.83 -13.23 1.95
CA SER A 56 7.77 -12.10 2.04
C SER A 56 7.90 -11.35 0.71
N GLY A 57 7.99 -12.07 -0.41
CA GLY A 57 8.08 -11.46 -1.74
C GLY A 57 6.81 -10.73 -2.13
N TYR A 58 5.64 -11.35 -1.92
CA TYR A 58 4.34 -10.78 -2.25
C TYR A 58 4.04 -9.53 -1.43
N SER A 59 4.21 -9.59 -0.11
CA SER A 59 3.96 -8.45 0.78
C SER A 59 4.85 -7.25 0.44
N LYS A 60 6.15 -7.49 0.23
CA LYS A 60 7.10 -6.43 -0.13
C LYS A 60 6.75 -5.76 -1.46
N GLY A 61 6.57 -6.56 -2.52
CA GLY A 61 6.26 -6.03 -3.85
C GLY A 61 4.90 -5.32 -3.92
N TYR A 62 3.90 -5.81 -3.18
CA TYR A 62 2.58 -5.18 -3.14
C TYR A 62 2.62 -3.80 -2.47
N ASN A 63 3.29 -3.68 -1.32
CA ASN A 63 3.39 -2.40 -0.61
C ASN A 63 4.21 -1.37 -1.40
N GLU A 64 5.36 -1.77 -1.94
CA GLU A 64 6.22 -0.88 -2.75
C GLU A 64 5.48 -0.35 -3.99
N GLY A 65 4.81 -1.22 -4.75
CA GLY A 65 4.07 -0.81 -5.95
C GLY A 65 2.82 0.04 -5.66
N TYR A 66 2.15 -0.21 -4.53
CA TYR A 66 0.98 0.56 -4.12
C TYR A 66 1.34 2.00 -3.73
N ASP A 67 2.42 2.18 -2.95
CA ASP A 67 2.88 3.50 -2.50
C ASP A 67 3.35 4.39 -3.66
N GLU A 68 4.07 3.80 -4.63
CA GLU A 68 4.49 4.48 -5.86
C GLU A 68 3.29 4.91 -6.71
N GLY A 69 2.35 3.99 -6.98
CA GLY A 69 1.18 4.26 -7.81
C GLY A 69 0.21 5.29 -7.21
N TRP A 70 0.01 5.25 -5.89
CA TRP A 70 -0.84 6.21 -5.17
C TRP A 70 -0.25 7.63 -5.17
N SER A 71 1.06 7.73 -4.96
CA SER A 71 1.76 9.03 -4.94
C SER A 71 1.73 9.69 -6.32
N ASP A 72 2.03 8.96 -7.39
CA ASP A 72 2.04 9.47 -8.75
C ASP A 72 0.66 9.96 -9.22
N GLY A 73 -0.40 9.22 -8.88
CA GLY A 73 -1.78 9.61 -9.20
C GLY A 73 -2.21 10.89 -8.48
N ALA A 74 -1.92 11.00 -7.18
CA ALA A 74 -2.28 12.16 -6.37
C ALA A 74 -1.52 13.44 -6.77
N HIS A 75 -0.27 13.33 -7.22
CA HIS A 75 0.51 14.48 -7.69
C HIS A 75 0.04 15.00 -9.05
N LYS A 76 -0.37 14.13 -9.98
CA LYS A 76 -0.87 14.54 -11.30
C LYS A 76 -2.21 15.28 -11.23
N GLN A 77 -3.13 14.83 -10.37
CA GLN A 77 -4.41 15.52 -10.19
C GLN A 77 -4.21 16.93 -9.60
N ARG A 78 -3.37 17.08 -8.57
CA ARG A 78 -3.07 18.39 -7.96
C ARG A 78 -2.42 19.38 -8.92
N GLN A 79 -1.58 18.91 -9.85
CA GLN A 79 -0.95 19.79 -10.85
C GLN A 79 -1.96 20.27 -11.90
N GLN A 80 -2.85 19.39 -12.39
CA GLN A 80 -3.90 19.78 -13.34
C GLN A 80 -4.93 20.74 -12.72
N ASP A 81 -5.31 20.50 -11.46
CA ASP A 81 -6.23 21.40 -10.75
C ASP A 81 -5.58 22.77 -10.51
N GLN A 82 -4.29 22.82 -10.18
CA GLN A 82 -3.56 24.08 -10.00
C GLN A 82 -3.42 24.86 -11.31
N GLU A 83 -3.11 24.20 -12.43
CA GLU A 83 -3.02 24.84 -13.75
C GLU A 83 -4.38 25.40 -14.23
N TRP A 84 -5.49 24.72 -13.94
CA TRP A 84 -6.83 25.21 -14.28
C TRP A 84 -7.27 26.38 -13.39
N VAL A 85 -6.93 26.33 -12.10
CA VAL A 85 -7.22 27.42 -11.16
C VAL A 85 -6.41 28.67 -11.50
N ASP A 86 -5.11 28.55 -11.78
CA ASP A 86 -4.26 29.71 -12.14
C ASP A 86 -4.65 30.32 -13.49
N ALA A 87 -5.17 29.52 -14.43
CA ALA A 87 -5.61 29.99 -15.73
C ALA A 87 -7.01 30.64 -15.73
N ASN A 88 -7.87 30.29 -14.78
CA ASN A 88 -9.31 30.59 -14.86
C ASN A 88 -9.88 31.33 -13.63
N PHE A 89 -9.16 31.30 -12.50
CA PHE A 89 -9.51 31.95 -11.25
C PHE A 89 -8.22 32.53 -10.66
N GLY A 90 -7.78 33.64 -11.26
CA GLY A 90 -6.54 34.32 -10.91
C GLY A 90 -6.31 34.28 -9.40
N THR A 91 -5.11 33.85 -9.01
CA THR A 91 -4.65 33.91 -7.61
C THR A 91 -5.10 35.21 -6.97
N SER A 92 -5.32 35.19 -5.66
CA SER A 92 -5.87 36.25 -4.79
C SER A 92 -5.24 37.67 -4.88
N GLY A 93 -4.51 37.99 -5.94
CA GLY A 93 -4.29 39.33 -6.49
C GLY A 93 -5.46 39.91 -7.31
N ASP A 94 -6.44 39.13 -7.80
CA ASP A 94 -7.59 39.69 -8.54
C ASP A 94 -8.52 40.55 -7.66
N TYR A 95 -8.60 40.23 -6.36
CA TYR A 95 -9.27 41.10 -5.38
C TYR A 95 -8.50 42.41 -5.19
N ALA A 96 -7.19 42.44 -5.42
CA ALA A 96 -6.40 43.65 -5.28
C ALA A 96 -6.60 44.62 -6.44
N GLU A 97 -7.05 44.15 -7.61
CA GLU A 97 -7.36 44.99 -8.78
C GLU A 97 -8.85 45.30 -8.92
N THR A 98 -9.72 44.70 -8.10
CA THR A 98 -11.16 44.93 -8.16
C THR A 98 -11.48 46.39 -7.82
N THR A 99 -11.99 47.15 -8.80
CA THR A 99 -12.48 48.51 -8.60
C THR A 99 -13.70 48.52 -7.68
N VAL A 100 -13.62 49.33 -6.62
CA VAL A 100 -14.71 49.64 -5.68
C VAL A 100 -14.86 51.15 -5.52
N TYR A 101 -15.96 51.58 -4.90
CA TYR A 101 -16.27 52.99 -4.73
C TYR A 101 -16.50 53.34 -3.26
N VAL A 102 -15.91 54.43 -2.81
CA VAL A 102 -16.13 55.00 -1.47
C VAL A 102 -16.76 56.39 -1.58
N THR A 103 -17.27 56.89 -0.46
CA THR A 103 -17.79 58.26 -0.35
C THR A 103 -16.80 59.12 0.46
N ASN A 104 -16.78 60.43 0.23
CA ASN A 104 -15.89 61.37 0.94
C ASN A 104 -15.92 61.25 2.48
N THR A 105 -17.06 60.89 3.06
CA THR A 105 -17.27 60.86 4.52
C THR A 105 -17.68 59.49 5.05
N GLY A 106 -17.84 58.49 4.18
CA GLY A 106 -18.24 57.15 4.58
C GLY A 106 -17.06 56.31 5.03
N THR A 107 -17.36 55.23 5.76
CA THR A 107 -16.36 54.25 6.23
C THR A 107 -16.50 52.91 5.53
N LYS A 108 -17.21 52.89 4.40
CA LYS A 108 -17.53 51.68 3.66
C LYS A 108 -17.21 51.80 2.17
N TYR A 109 -16.85 50.67 1.56
CA TYR A 109 -16.74 50.53 0.11
C TYR A 109 -18.01 49.89 -0.48
N HIS A 110 -18.29 50.24 -1.72
CA HIS A 110 -19.54 49.98 -2.42
C HIS A 110 -19.28 49.47 -3.84
N ARG A 111 -20.29 48.82 -4.45
CA ARG A 111 -20.35 48.57 -5.90
C ARG A 111 -20.87 49.81 -6.61
N TYR A 112 -20.52 49.98 -7.88
CA TYR A 112 -21.06 51.05 -8.71
C TYR A 112 -22.60 51.05 -8.69
N GLY A 113 -23.21 52.22 -8.57
CA GLY A 113 -24.67 52.36 -8.52
C GLY A 113 -25.32 52.10 -7.15
N CYS A 114 -24.54 51.85 -6.09
CA CYS A 114 -25.09 51.78 -4.74
C CYS A 114 -25.82 53.09 -4.37
N GLN A 115 -27.00 52.98 -3.75
CA GLN A 115 -27.83 54.13 -3.39
C GLN A 115 -27.12 55.16 -2.48
N TYR A 116 -26.08 54.74 -1.76
CA TYR A 116 -25.31 55.60 -0.86
C TYR A 116 -24.21 56.41 -1.57
N LEU A 117 -23.88 56.09 -2.83
CA LEU A 117 -22.88 56.81 -3.65
C LEU A 117 -23.45 58.07 -4.34
N ARG A 118 -24.71 58.44 -4.09
CA ARG A 118 -25.39 59.55 -4.79
C ARG A 118 -24.69 60.90 -4.67
N GLN A 119 -23.99 61.13 -3.56
CA GLN A 119 -23.33 62.42 -3.26
C GLN A 119 -21.83 62.42 -3.57
N SER A 120 -21.20 61.25 -3.63
CA SER A 120 -19.75 61.09 -3.83
C SER A 120 -19.47 59.68 -4.30
N CYS A 121 -18.57 59.55 -5.28
CA CYS A 121 -18.18 58.28 -5.87
C CYS A 121 -16.68 58.36 -6.17
N ILE A 122 -15.85 57.91 -5.24
CA ILE A 122 -14.40 57.89 -5.38
C ILE A 122 -13.98 56.46 -5.69
N GLU A 123 -13.32 56.29 -6.82
CA GLU A 123 -12.78 55.01 -7.25
C GLU A 123 -11.54 54.63 -6.42
N LYS A 124 -11.50 53.37 -5.95
CA LYS A 124 -10.37 52.75 -5.28
C LYS A 124 -10.26 51.30 -5.70
N THR A 125 -9.08 50.72 -5.57
CA THR A 125 -8.99 49.26 -5.55
C THR A 125 -9.54 48.71 -4.23
N LEU A 126 -10.08 47.49 -4.23
CA LEU A 126 -10.58 46.85 -3.03
C LEU A 126 -9.47 46.65 -1.98
N SER A 127 -8.23 46.39 -2.42
CA SER A 127 -7.07 46.31 -1.52
C SER A 127 -6.77 47.65 -0.84
N GLU A 128 -6.73 48.76 -1.60
CA GLU A 128 -6.52 50.10 -1.01
C GLU A 128 -7.64 50.49 -0.05
N ALA A 129 -8.91 50.20 -0.40
CA ALA A 129 -10.04 50.47 0.47
C ALA A 129 -9.94 49.67 1.79
N GLN A 130 -9.56 48.39 1.74
CA GLN A 130 -9.36 47.58 2.93
C GLN A 130 -8.16 48.07 3.76
N ALA A 131 -7.05 48.42 3.11
CA ALA A 131 -5.84 48.93 3.76
C ALA A 131 -6.08 50.27 4.48
N GLU A 132 -6.94 51.12 3.93
CA GLU A 132 -7.38 52.38 4.55
C GLU A 132 -8.48 52.20 5.61
N GLY A 133 -8.95 50.96 5.84
CA GLY A 133 -9.89 50.62 6.91
C GLY A 133 -11.37 50.73 6.52
N TYR A 134 -11.70 50.81 5.24
CA TYR A 134 -13.09 50.79 4.78
C TYR A 134 -13.68 49.38 4.89
N GLY A 135 -14.87 49.27 5.49
CA GLY A 135 -15.62 48.01 5.57
C GLY A 135 -16.55 47.78 4.38
N ALA A 136 -17.07 46.57 4.22
CA ALA A 136 -18.07 46.29 3.18
C ALA A 136 -19.41 47.00 3.47
N CYS A 137 -20.05 47.50 2.42
CA CYS A 137 -21.44 47.96 2.48
C CYS A 137 -22.42 46.78 2.43
N SER A 138 -23.16 46.57 3.51
CA SER A 138 -24.14 45.48 3.66
C SER A 138 -25.32 45.50 2.68
N VAL A 139 -25.43 46.50 1.82
CA VAL A 139 -26.49 46.61 0.81
C VAL A 139 -26.03 46.13 -0.55
N CYS A 140 -24.74 46.26 -0.87
CA CYS A 140 -24.19 45.90 -2.18
C CYS A 140 -23.01 44.92 -2.11
N TRP A 141 -22.71 44.42 -0.91
CA TRP A 141 -21.76 43.34 -0.58
C TRP A 141 -22.43 42.44 0.44
#